data_AF-A0A2G2PEB8-F1
#
_entry.id   AF-A0A2G2PEB8-F1
#
_cell.length_a   1.000
_cell.length_b   1.000
_cell.length_c   1.000
_cell.angle_alpha   90.00
_cell.angle_beta   90.00
_cell.angle_gamma   90.00
#
_symmetry.space_group_name_H-M   'P 1'
#
loop_
_entity.id
_entity.type
_entity.pdbx_description
1 polymer ?
#
loop_
_entity_poly.entity_id
_entity_poly.type
_entity_poly.pdbx_seq_one_letter_code
_entity_poly.pdbx_strand_id
1 'polypeptide(L)'
;MIAGMYEQDFIAYIVFGLILNFLFSILFGIYLSKNIGIQDMIQSKGDKEQALLVSISILIPFAKMAITLYRVTILQVYFLNRGYSHKEFWVYMTSEPS
;
A
#
# COMPACT_ATOMS: atom_id res chain seq x y z
N MET A 1 -12.74 28.38 -10.56
CA MET A 1 -12.94 26.93 -10.33
C MET A 1 -12.58 26.14 -11.60
N ILE A 2 -11.35 26.31 -12.09
CA ILE A 2 -10.82 25.63 -13.31
C ILE A 2 -9.37 25.15 -13.08
N ALA A 3 -8.65 25.68 -12.08
CA ALA A 3 -7.30 25.23 -11.70
C ALA A 3 -7.30 23.84 -11.02
N GLY A 4 -8.29 23.54 -10.16
CA GLY A 4 -8.33 22.27 -9.42
C GLY A 4 -8.66 21.03 -10.25
N MET A 5 -9.40 21.17 -11.36
CA MET A 5 -9.71 20.05 -12.26
C MET A 5 -8.46 19.54 -12.99
N TYR A 6 -7.62 20.46 -13.49
CA TYR A 6 -6.36 20.10 -14.16
C TYR A 6 -5.36 19.45 -13.21
N GLU A 7 -5.28 19.93 -11.96
CA GLU A 7 -4.43 19.32 -10.94
C GLU A 7 -4.91 17.91 -10.57
N GLN A 8 -6.22 17.71 -10.42
CA GLN A 8 -6.79 16.40 -10.12
C GLN A 8 -6.56 15.39 -11.24
N ASP A 9 -6.79 15.78 -12.50
CA ASP A 9 -6.55 14.92 -13.66
C ASP A 9 -5.05 14.59 -13.80
N PHE A 10 -4.18 15.58 -13.58
CA PHE A 10 -2.73 15.39 -13.59
C PHE A 10 -2.26 14.39 -12.51
N ILE A 11 -2.75 14.53 -11.28
CA ILE A 11 -2.47 13.58 -10.19
C ILE A 11 -3.02 12.19 -10.55
N ALA A 12 -4.20 12.09 -11.16
CA ALA A 12 -4.77 10.82 -11.58
C ALA A 12 -3.87 10.11 -12.62
N TYR A 13 -3.32 10.82 -13.60
CA TYR A 13 -2.36 10.26 -14.56
C TYR A 13 -1.08 9.77 -13.89
N ILE A 14 -0.55 10.52 -12.92
CA ILE A 14 0.64 10.11 -12.15
C ILE A 14 0.35 8.83 -11.36
N VAL A 15 -0.77 8.81 -10.62
CA VAL A 15 -1.18 7.64 -9.83
C VAL A 15 -1.40 6.43 -10.73
N PHE A 16 -2.06 6.61 -11.88
CA PHE A 16 -2.23 5.55 -12.86
C PHE A 16 -0.89 5.02 -13.38
N GLY A 17 0.04 5.92 -13.72
CA GLY A 17 1.39 5.54 -14.15
C GLY A 17 2.15 4.74 -13.08
N LEU A 18 2.03 5.13 -11.80
CA LEU A 18 2.63 4.40 -10.67
C LEU A 18 2.00 3.02 -10.50
N ILE A 19 0.68 2.90 -10.58
CA ILE A 19 -0.03 1.62 -10.49
C ILE A 19 0.40 0.71 -11.66
N LEU A 20 0.47 1.24 -12.87
CA LEU A 20 0.86 0.49 -14.07
C LEU A 20 2.32 0.01 -13.98
N ASN A 21 3.23 0.86 -13.50
CA ASN A 21 4.63 0.50 -13.27
C ASN A 21 4.77 -0.63 -12.23
N PHE A 22 4.00 -0.54 -11.15
CA PHE A 22 3.96 -1.58 -10.11
C PHE A 22 3.41 -2.90 -10.66
N LEU A 23 2.34 -2.86 -11.46
CA LEU A 23 1.77 -4.03 -12.12
C LEU A 23 2.77 -4.70 -13.05
N PHE A 24 3.45 -3.94 -13.91
CA PHE A 24 4.48 -4.50 -14.79
C PHE A 24 5.66 -5.08 -14.01
N SER A 25 6.06 -4.45 -12.91
CA SER A 25 7.12 -4.95 -12.04
C SER A 25 6.76 -6.30 -11.40
N ILE A 26 5.51 -6.46 -10.96
CA ILE A 26 5.01 -7.75 -10.44
C ILE A 26 4.97 -8.80 -11.56
N LEU A 27 4.39 -8.48 -12.72
CA LEU A 27 4.31 -9.40 -13.86
C LEU A 27 5.70 -9.85 -14.30
N PHE A 28 6.65 -8.94 -14.34
CA PHE A 28 8.04 -9.24 -14.65
C PHE A 28 8.68 -10.12 -13.57
N GLY A 29 8.43 -9.85 -12.29
CA GLY A 29 8.88 -10.70 -11.19
C GLY A 29 8.32 -12.13 -11.27
N ILE A 30 7.04 -12.28 -11.59
CA ILE A 30 6.40 -13.59 -11.82
C ILE A 30 7.02 -14.30 -13.04
N TYR A 31 7.23 -13.57 -14.14
CA TYR A 31 7.90 -14.08 -15.32
C TYR A 31 9.30 -14.61 -14.99
N LEU A 32 10.14 -13.83 -14.29
CA LEU A 32 11.47 -14.27 -13.87
C LEU A 32 11.39 -15.47 -12.93
N SER A 33 10.50 -15.43 -11.94
CA SER A 33 10.30 -16.51 -10.98
C SER A 33 9.90 -17.83 -11.64
N LYS A 34 9.14 -17.78 -12.74
CA LYS A 34 8.72 -18.98 -13.48
C LYS A 34 9.83 -19.54 -14.36
N ASN A 35 10.69 -18.69 -14.93
CA ASN A 35 11.73 -19.11 -15.87
C ASN A 35 13.07 -19.46 -15.18
N ILE A 36 13.40 -18.82 -14.06
CA ILE A 36 14.64 -19.03 -13.32
C ILE A 36 14.38 -19.90 -12.08
N GLY A 37 13.22 -19.77 -11.43
CA GLY A 37 12.96 -20.37 -10.12
C GLY A 37 13.41 -19.47 -8.97
N ILE A 38 12.60 -19.38 -7.91
CA ILE A 38 12.84 -18.46 -6.77
C ILE A 38 14.17 -18.77 -6.06
N GLN A 39 14.53 -20.06 -5.94
CA GLN A 39 15.76 -20.50 -5.28
C GLN A 39 16.99 -20.02 -6.06
N ASP A 40 17.00 -20.23 -7.37
CA ASP A 40 18.09 -19.79 -8.24
C ASP A 40 18.14 -18.27 -8.36
N MET A 41 17.00 -17.56 -8.31
CA MET A 41 16.98 -16.10 -8.23
C MET A 41 17.63 -15.56 -6.95
N ILE A 42 17.46 -16.25 -5.81
CA ILE A 42 18.07 -15.85 -4.53
C ILE A 42 19.56 -16.18 -4.53
N GLN A 43 19.96 -17.34 -5.07
CA GLN A 43 21.35 -17.78 -5.13
C GLN A 43 22.19 -17.03 -6.18
N SER A 44 21.60 -16.69 -7.33
CA SER A 44 22.24 -15.88 -8.38
C SER A 44 22.11 -14.38 -8.14
N LYS A 45 21.43 -13.95 -7.06
CA LYS A 45 21.32 -12.55 -6.69
C LYS A 45 22.74 -12.03 -6.45
N GLY A 46 23.24 -11.21 -7.36
CA GLY A 46 24.57 -10.61 -7.22
C GLY A 46 24.69 -9.87 -5.88
N ASP A 47 25.91 -9.78 -5.37
CA ASP A 47 26.30 -9.26 -4.05
C ASP A 47 26.11 -7.73 -3.95
N LYS A 48 24.90 -7.25 -4.28
CA LYS A 48 24.48 -5.87 -4.06
C LYS A 48 24.10 -5.75 -2.61
N GLU A 49 25.02 -5.23 -1.80
CA GLU A 49 24.73 -4.82 -0.44
C GLU A 49 23.58 -3.80 -0.47
N GLN A 50 22.41 -4.25 -0.04
CA GLN A 50 21.28 -3.36 0.17
C GLN A 50 21.59 -2.55 1.42
N ALA A 51 21.86 -1.26 1.25
CA ALA A 51 22.17 -0.37 2.36
C ALA A 51 21.11 -0.51 3.46
N LEU A 52 21.53 -0.72 4.71
CA LEU A 52 20.63 -0.92 5.85
C LEU A 52 19.60 0.20 5.99
N LEU A 53 19.98 1.43 5.62
CA LEU A 53 19.09 2.59 5.56
C LEU A 53 17.90 2.40 4.60
N VAL A 54 18.10 1.74 3.46
CA VAL A 54 17.04 1.43 2.49
C VAL A 54 16.12 0.34 3.03
N SER A 55 16.63 -0.64 3.77
CA SER A 55 15.80 -1.66 4.40
C SER A 55 14.91 -1.05 5.51
N ILE A 56 15.49 -0.18 6.34
CA ILE A 56 14.75 0.52 7.41
C ILE A 56 13.72 1.49 6.83
N SER A 57 14.04 2.19 5.74
CA SER A 57 13.09 3.10 5.09
C SER A 57 11.88 2.38 4.52
N ILE A 58 12.04 1.14 4.05
CA ILE A 58 10.93 0.27 3.61
C ILE A 58 10.09 -0.18 4.82
N LEU A 59 10.72 -0.52 5.95
CA LEU A 59 10.04 -1.03 7.14
C LEU A 59 9.03 -0.03 7.75
N ILE A 60 9.36 1.27 7.77
CA ILE A 60 8.54 2.31 8.41
C ILE A 60 7.13 2.41 7.80
N PRO A 61 6.95 2.55 6.46
CA PRO A 61 5.64 2.53 5.81
C PRO A 61 4.82 1.27 6.10
N PHE A 62 5.46 0.08 6.06
CA PHE A 62 4.77 -1.18 6.33
C PHE A 62 4.30 -1.30 7.78
N ALA A 63 5.13 -0.88 8.74
CA ALA A 63 4.74 -0.83 10.15
C ALA A 63 3.56 0.12 10.38
N LYS A 64 3.58 1.31 9.77
CA LYS A 64 2.47 2.28 9.83
C LYS A 64 1.18 1.70 9.24
N MET A 65 1.28 0.97 8.12
CA MET A 65 0.15 0.28 7.51
C MET A 65 -0.44 -0.78 8.45
N ALA A 66 0.41 -1.62 9.07
CA ALA A 66 -0.03 -2.65 10.00
C ALA A 66 -0.75 -2.06 11.23
N ILE A 67 -0.23 -0.99 11.82
CA ILE A 67 -0.87 -0.28 12.94
C ILE A 67 -2.23 0.28 12.51
N THR A 68 -2.32 0.85 11.31
CA THR A 68 -3.57 1.40 10.78
C THR A 68 -4.62 0.31 10.58
N LEU A 69 -4.24 -0.82 9.99
CA LEU A 69 -5.12 -1.97 9.81
C LEU A 69 -5.59 -2.51 11.16
N TYR A 70 -4.68 -2.70 12.12
CA TYR A 70 -5.03 -3.12 13.48
C TYR A 70 -6.07 -2.20 14.14
N ARG A 71 -5.86 -0.88 14.06
CA ARG A 71 -6.82 0.12 14.58
C ARG A 71 -8.18 -0.02 13.92
N VAL A 72 -8.20 -0.09 12.58
CA VAL A 72 -9.44 -0.23 11.81
C VAL A 72 -10.17 -1.52 12.17
N THR A 73 -9.47 -2.64 12.28
CA THR A 73 -10.04 -3.93 12.65
C THR A 73 -10.67 -3.90 14.04
N ILE A 74 -10.00 -3.32 15.05
CA ILE A 74 -10.58 -3.20 16.40
C ILE A 74 -11.86 -2.39 16.38
N LEU A 75 -11.85 -1.26 15.67
CA LEU A 75 -13.04 -0.41 15.57
C LEU A 75 -14.17 -1.11 14.81
N GLN A 76 -13.88 -1.82 13.73
CA GLN A 76 -14.88 -2.62 13.02
C GLN A 76 -15.51 -3.65 13.94
N VAL A 77 -14.70 -4.40 14.69
CA VAL A 77 -15.20 -5.38 15.68
C VAL A 77 -16.03 -4.71 16.77
N TYR A 78 -15.60 -3.56 17.29
CA TYR A 78 -16.32 -2.81 18.32
C TYR A 78 -17.69 -2.30 17.82
N PHE A 79 -17.75 -1.73 16.62
CA PHE A 79 -18.98 -1.22 16.03
C PHE A 79 -19.95 -2.34 15.64
N LEU A 80 -19.44 -3.44 15.06
CA LEU A 80 -20.24 -4.62 14.71
C LEU A 80 -20.85 -5.29 15.95
N ASN A 81 -20.10 -5.43 17.04
CA ASN A 81 -20.61 -6.00 18.30
C ASN A 81 -21.68 -5.12 18.97
N ARG A 82 -21.75 -3.83 18.63
CA ARG A 82 -22.78 -2.90 19.12
C ARG A 82 -23.97 -2.77 18.17
N GLY A 83 -23.99 -3.50 17.05
CA GLY A 83 -25.07 -3.46 16.07
C GLY A 83 -25.09 -2.20 15.20
N TYR A 84 -24.00 -1.42 15.19
CA TYR A 84 -23.91 -0.23 14.34
C TYR A 84 -23.70 -0.60 12.88
N SER A 85 -24.23 0.24 12.00
CA SER A 85 -24.10 0.09 10.55
C SER A 85 -22.72 0.53 10.05
N HIS A 86 -22.30 -0.02 8.91
CA HIS A 86 -21.06 0.39 8.22
C HIS A 86 -21.04 1.90 7.90
N LYS A 87 -22.22 2.53 7.75
CA LYS A 87 -22.35 3.98 7.53
C LYS A 87 -21.93 4.78 8.76
N GLU A 88 -22.32 4.36 9.95
CA GLU A 88 -21.96 5.02 11.21
C GLU A 88 -20.48 4.88 11.50
N PHE A 89 -19.91 3.70 11.21
CA PHE A 89 -18.47 3.48 11.27
C PHE A 89 -17.70 4.44 10.35
N TRP A 90 -18.18 4.64 9.11
CA TRP A 90 -17.56 5.59 8.18
C TRP A 90 -17.58 7.03 8.73
N VAL A 91 -18.75 7.49 9.19
CA VAL A 91 -18.90 8.84 9.76
C VAL A 91 -17.98 9.05 10.96
N TYR A 92 -17.87 8.06 11.87
CA TYR A 92 -16.96 8.11 13.01
C TYR A 92 -15.48 8.21 12.60
N MET A 93 -15.08 7.48 11.56
CA MET A 93 -13.71 7.52 11.06
C MET A 93 -13.35 8.85 10.39
N THR A 94 -14.34 9.55 9.83
CA THR A 94 -14.14 10.81 9.08
C THR A 94 -14.54 12.07 9.85
N SER A 95 -15.15 11.94 11.02
CA SER A 95 -15.47 13.09 11.88
C SER A 95 -14.23 13.59 12.59
N GLU A 96 -13.98 14.89 12.54
CA GLU A 96 -12.92 15.51 13.34
C GLU A 96 -13.28 15.44 14.84
N PRO A 97 -12.31 15.13 15.71
CA PRO A 97 -12.52 15.32 17.14
C PRO A 97 -12.59 16.83 17.40
N SER A 98 -13.78 17.28 17.83
CA SER A 98 -14.03 18.63 18.33
C SER A 98 -13.21 18.93 19.58
#